data_AF-A0A151PAQ8-F1
#
_entry.id   AF-A0A151PAQ8-F1
#
_cell.length_a   1.000
_cell.length_b   1.000
_cell.length_c   1.000
_cell.angle_alpha   90.00
_cell.angle_beta   90.00
_cell.angle_gamma   90.00
#
_symmetry.space_group_name_H-M   'P 1'
#
loop_
_entity.id
_entity.type
_entity.pdbx_description
1 polymer ?
#
loop_
_entity_poly.entity_id
_entity_poly.type
_entity_poly.pdbx_seq_one_letter_code
_entity_poly.pdbx_strand_id
1 'polypeptide(L)'
;MTANEDQEMELEALRSIYEGDERFRELSPVSFQYRIGENGDPKAFLIEISWPETYPQMAPVISMDAFFNNTISSSIKQSILDKLMTEVEVNLGTAMTYTLFEYAKDNKELLMENQPAYVAPSGGNNISVGTPDVVSSSKKKDKKEQLSKTQKRKLADKTDHRGELPRGWNWVDVVKHVSIFTLFS
;
A
#
# COMPACT_ATOMS: atom_id res chain seq x y z
N MET A 1 29.65 -8.05 -19.89
CA MET A 1 29.32 -6.67 -19.51
C MET A 1 29.62 -6.51 -18.02
N THR A 2 29.69 -5.28 -17.55
CA THR A 2 29.62 -4.91 -16.14
C THR A 2 28.18 -4.58 -15.78
N ALA A 3 27.81 -4.69 -14.50
CA ALA A 3 26.45 -4.41 -14.03
C ALA A 3 25.94 -3.01 -14.45
N ASN A 4 26.82 -2.01 -14.53
CA ASN A 4 26.47 -0.67 -15.01
C ASN A 4 26.15 -0.63 -16.51
N GLU A 5 26.94 -1.33 -17.35
CA GLU A 5 26.62 -1.45 -18.79
C GLU A 5 25.29 -2.19 -19.02
N ASP A 6 25.03 -3.25 -18.24
CA ASP A 6 23.77 -4.00 -18.32
C ASP A 6 22.56 -3.14 -17.90
N GLN A 7 22.70 -2.33 -16.85
CA GLN A 7 21.68 -1.37 -16.40
C GLN A 7 21.45 -0.24 -17.41
N GLU A 8 22.50 0.33 -18.00
CA GLU A 8 22.37 1.38 -19.03
C GLU A 8 21.65 0.86 -20.29
N MET A 9 21.92 -0.38 -20.70
CA MET A 9 21.21 -1.02 -21.81
C MET A 9 19.74 -1.31 -21.49
N GLU A 10 19.42 -1.81 -20.29
CA GLU A 10 18.03 -2.06 -19.89
C GLU A 10 17.25 -0.75 -19.71
N LEU A 11 17.86 0.30 -19.17
CA LEU A 11 17.24 1.62 -18.99
C LEU A 11 16.77 2.22 -20.32
N GLU A 12 17.63 2.18 -21.34
CA GLU A 12 17.29 2.70 -22.67
C GLU A 12 16.23 1.83 -23.37
N ALA A 13 16.28 0.50 -23.18
CA ALA A 13 15.23 -0.40 -23.65
C ALA A 13 13.87 -0.13 -22.97
N LEU A 14 13.83 0.05 -21.64
CA LEU A 14 12.62 0.40 -20.90
C LEU A 14 12.03 1.73 -21.37
N ARG A 15 12.86 2.76 -21.58
CA ARG A 15 12.43 4.05 -22.11
C ARG A 15 11.81 3.94 -23.50
N SER A 16 12.38 3.11 -24.38
CA SER A 16 11.83 2.87 -25.72
C SER A 16 10.56 2.01 -25.71
N ILE A 17 10.44 1.04 -24.79
CA ILE A 17 9.25 0.17 -24.67
C ILE A 17 8.05 0.93 -24.08
N TYR A 18 8.29 1.79 -23.09
CA TYR A 18 7.25 2.54 -22.38
C TYR A 18 7.11 4.01 -22.83
N GLU A 19 7.61 4.36 -24.02
CA GLU A 19 7.47 5.72 -24.57
C GLU A 19 5.97 6.08 -24.69
N GLY A 20 5.53 7.04 -23.88
CA GLY A 20 4.14 7.49 -23.83
C GLY A 20 3.17 6.66 -22.98
N ASP A 21 3.62 5.62 -22.26
CA ASP A 21 2.75 4.87 -21.34
C ASP A 21 2.64 5.58 -19.98
N GLU A 22 1.51 6.25 -19.73
CA GLU A 22 1.22 6.94 -18.46
C GLU A 22 1.26 6.04 -17.20
N ARG A 23 1.24 4.71 -17.37
CA ARG A 23 1.36 3.72 -16.28
C ARG A 23 2.81 3.53 -15.82
N PHE A 24 3.79 3.80 -16.68
CA PHE A 24 5.21 3.71 -16.38
C PHE A 24 5.77 5.05 -15.92
N ARG A 25 6.68 5.01 -14.93
CA ARG A 25 7.41 6.18 -14.43
C ARG A 25 8.83 5.81 -14.06
N GLU A 26 9.79 6.45 -14.70
CA GLU A 26 11.16 6.54 -14.18
C GLU A 26 11.16 7.50 -12.98
N LEU A 27 11.49 7.00 -11.79
CA LEU A 27 11.69 7.79 -10.58
C LEU A 27 13.15 8.24 -10.47
N SER A 28 14.06 7.38 -10.92
CA SER A 28 15.49 7.66 -11.16
C SER A 28 16.02 6.67 -12.20
N PRO A 29 17.26 6.84 -12.72
CA PRO A 29 17.87 5.91 -13.68
C PRO A 29 18.01 4.45 -13.20
N VAL A 30 17.76 4.19 -11.91
CA VAL A 30 17.80 2.86 -11.27
C VAL A 30 16.53 2.54 -10.47
N SER A 31 15.44 3.29 -10.67
CA SER A 31 14.20 3.14 -9.90
C SER A 31 12.97 3.46 -10.76
N PHE A 32 12.07 2.49 -10.88
CA PHE A 32 10.97 2.48 -11.83
C PHE A 32 9.67 2.09 -11.14
N GLN A 33 8.57 2.67 -11.59
CA GLN A 33 7.25 2.43 -11.04
C GLN A 33 6.26 2.11 -12.17
N TYR A 34 5.54 1.00 -12.07
CA TYR A 34 4.55 0.58 -13.07
C TYR A 34 3.19 0.30 -12.45
N ARG A 35 2.14 0.86 -13.07
CA ARG A 35 0.75 0.68 -12.67
C ARG A 35 0.11 -0.49 -13.40
N ILE A 36 -0.26 -1.52 -12.65
CA ILE A 36 -1.07 -2.64 -13.11
C ILE A 36 -2.55 -2.27 -12.90
N GLY A 37 -3.38 -2.49 -13.93
CA GLY A 37 -4.83 -2.22 -13.88
C GLY A 37 -5.23 -0.76 -14.18
N GLU A 38 -6.48 -0.59 -14.61
CA GLU A 38 -7.01 0.67 -15.13
C GLU A 38 -7.36 1.70 -14.04
N ASN A 39 -7.87 2.87 -14.44
CA ASN A 39 -8.28 3.92 -13.51
C ASN A 39 -9.69 3.71 -12.96
N GLY A 40 -9.76 3.25 -11.70
CA GLY A 40 -11.00 2.85 -11.03
C GLY A 40 -11.16 1.35 -10.84
N ASP A 41 -10.25 0.54 -11.40
CA ASP A 41 -10.20 -0.91 -11.19
C ASP A 41 -9.86 -1.23 -9.70
N PRO A 42 -10.72 -1.93 -8.95
CA PRO A 42 -10.47 -2.29 -7.55
C PRO A 42 -9.35 -3.34 -7.37
N LYS A 43 -8.91 -3.98 -8.46
CA LYS A 43 -7.72 -4.84 -8.55
C LYS A 43 -6.50 -4.15 -9.14
N ALA A 44 -6.52 -2.83 -9.35
CA ALA A 44 -5.32 -2.09 -9.73
C ALA A 44 -4.31 -2.04 -8.56
N PHE A 45 -3.02 -2.10 -8.89
CA PHE A 45 -1.91 -1.95 -7.94
C PHE A 45 -0.69 -1.34 -8.62
N LEU A 46 0.25 -0.87 -7.82
CA LEU A 46 1.44 -0.15 -8.24
C LEU A 46 2.68 -0.92 -7.76
N ILE A 47 3.55 -1.35 -8.68
CA ILE A 47 4.85 -1.94 -8.31
C ILE A 47 5.92 -0.87 -8.44
N GLU A 48 6.86 -0.85 -7.49
CA GLU A 48 8.11 -0.11 -7.58
C GLU A 48 9.28 -1.10 -7.62
N ILE A 49 10.19 -0.95 -8.57
CA ILE A 49 11.39 -1.79 -8.75
C ILE A 49 12.61 -0.89 -8.73
N SER A 50 13.61 -1.20 -7.91
CA SER A 50 14.88 -0.46 -7.86
C SER A 50 16.09 -1.39 -7.98
N TRP A 51 17.08 -0.99 -8.76
CA TRP A 51 18.27 -1.80 -9.03
C TRP A 51 19.39 -1.52 -8.03
N PRO A 52 19.97 -2.54 -7.34
CA PRO A 52 21.26 -2.40 -6.67
C PRO A 52 22.41 -2.28 -7.69
N GLU A 53 23.57 -1.80 -7.24
CA GLU A 53 24.82 -1.66 -8.04
C GLU A 53 25.26 -2.96 -8.76
N THR A 54 24.79 -4.12 -8.29
CA THR A 54 25.12 -5.47 -8.77
C THR A 54 24.02 -6.10 -9.63
N TYR A 55 22.88 -5.45 -9.86
CA TYR A 55 21.85 -5.92 -10.78
C TYR A 55 22.37 -5.90 -12.23
N PRO A 56 22.04 -6.89 -13.10
CA PRO A 56 21.08 -7.99 -12.89
C PRO A 56 21.66 -9.25 -12.22
N GLN A 57 22.94 -9.25 -11.81
CA GLN A 57 23.56 -10.39 -11.11
C GLN A 57 23.02 -10.57 -9.66
N MET A 58 22.37 -9.53 -9.12
CA MET A 58 21.63 -9.55 -7.86
C MET A 58 20.17 -9.17 -8.10
N ALA A 59 19.27 -9.75 -7.30
CA ALA A 59 17.84 -9.43 -7.32
C ALA A 59 17.56 -7.92 -7.17
N PRO A 60 16.61 -7.35 -7.93
CA PRO A 60 16.16 -5.99 -7.73
C PRO A 60 15.33 -5.88 -6.44
N VAL A 61 15.29 -4.68 -5.85
CA VAL A 61 14.41 -4.39 -4.70
C VAL A 61 13.02 -4.07 -5.23
N ILE A 62 12.05 -4.94 -4.94
CA ILE A 62 10.64 -4.75 -5.30
C ILE A 62 9.86 -4.27 -4.07
N SER A 63 9.08 -3.20 -4.21
CA SER A 63 8.19 -2.68 -3.16
C SER A 63 6.75 -2.50 -3.65
N MET A 64 5.81 -2.62 -2.71
CA MET A 64 4.39 -2.30 -2.88
C MET A 64 3.91 -1.23 -1.87
N ASP A 65 4.83 -0.44 -1.31
CA ASP A 65 4.52 0.51 -0.22
C ASP A 65 4.08 1.90 -0.68
N ALA A 66 4.06 2.12 -2.00
CA ALA A 66 3.48 3.30 -2.61
C ALA A 66 2.03 3.53 -2.17
N PHE A 67 1.67 4.79 -1.89
CA PHE A 67 0.42 5.20 -1.24
C PHE A 67 -0.86 4.75 -1.98
N PHE A 68 -0.74 4.47 -3.29
CA PHE A 68 -1.79 3.88 -4.12
C PHE A 68 -2.27 2.52 -3.57
N ASN A 69 -1.36 1.72 -3.03
CA ASN A 69 -1.62 0.37 -2.54
C ASN A 69 -2.14 0.33 -1.09
N ASN A 70 -2.52 1.46 -0.49
CA ASN A 70 -2.96 1.53 0.92
C ASN A 70 -4.29 0.80 1.19
N THR A 71 -5.06 0.47 0.15
CA THR A 71 -6.25 -0.39 0.24
C THR A 71 -5.92 -1.89 0.20
N ILE A 72 -4.71 -2.26 -0.24
CA ILE A 72 -4.28 -3.65 -0.43
C ILE A 72 -3.77 -4.20 0.90
N SER A 73 -4.35 -5.32 1.33
CA SER A 73 -3.98 -5.96 2.59
C SER A 73 -2.54 -6.52 2.55
N SER A 74 -1.81 -6.44 3.66
CA SER A 74 -0.39 -6.82 3.71
C SER A 74 -0.13 -8.28 3.33
N SER A 75 -1.08 -9.17 3.57
CA SER A 75 -1.04 -10.58 3.13
C SER A 75 -1.11 -10.73 1.61
N ILE A 76 -1.85 -9.85 0.92
CA ILE A 76 -1.89 -9.82 -0.54
C ILE A 76 -0.63 -9.17 -1.09
N LYS A 77 -0.12 -8.08 -0.49
CA LYS A 77 1.17 -7.49 -0.86
C LYS A 77 2.30 -8.54 -0.80
N GLN A 78 2.40 -9.32 0.27
CA GLN A 78 3.40 -10.40 0.36
C GLN A 78 3.15 -11.52 -0.65
N SER A 79 1.92 -12.00 -0.84
CA SER A 79 1.60 -13.01 -1.88
C SER A 79 2.01 -12.57 -3.29
N ILE A 80 1.91 -11.26 -3.59
CA ILE A 80 2.37 -10.67 -4.85
C ILE A 80 3.91 -10.62 -4.91
N LEU A 81 4.57 -10.18 -3.83
CA LEU A 81 6.03 -10.15 -3.74
C LEU A 81 6.65 -11.55 -3.83
N ASP A 82 6.12 -12.56 -3.13
CA ASP A 82 6.58 -13.95 -3.18
C ASP A 82 6.54 -14.52 -4.62
N LYS A 83 5.47 -14.20 -5.36
CA LYS A 83 5.31 -14.58 -6.77
C LYS A 83 6.31 -13.86 -7.69
N LEU A 84 6.50 -12.56 -7.50
CA LEU A 84 7.48 -11.79 -8.26
C LEU A 84 8.93 -12.24 -7.97
N MET A 85 9.24 -12.59 -6.72
CA MET A 85 10.56 -13.13 -6.36
C MET A 85 10.82 -14.49 -7.01
N THR A 86 9.78 -15.31 -7.24
CA THR A 86 9.90 -16.55 -8.02
C THR A 86 10.37 -16.26 -9.46
N GLU A 87 9.82 -15.23 -10.11
CA GLU A 87 10.26 -14.80 -11.43
C GLU A 87 11.65 -14.15 -11.42
N VAL A 88 12.00 -13.39 -10.36
CA VAL A 88 13.36 -12.86 -10.17
C VAL A 88 14.39 -14.00 -10.15
N GLU A 89 14.16 -15.04 -9.33
CA GLU A 89 15.08 -16.19 -9.21
C GLU A 89 15.35 -16.88 -10.55
N VAL A 90 14.33 -16.99 -11.41
CA VAL A 90 14.44 -17.59 -12.75
C VAL A 90 15.21 -16.71 -13.74
N ASN A 91 15.17 -15.38 -13.59
CA ASN A 91 15.78 -14.43 -14.53
C ASN A 91 17.12 -13.83 -14.03
N LEU A 92 17.62 -14.24 -12.86
CA LEU A 92 18.90 -13.76 -12.29
C LEU A 92 20.06 -13.83 -13.29
N GLY A 93 20.85 -12.76 -13.33
CA GLY A 93 21.94 -12.58 -14.29
C GLY A 93 21.52 -11.98 -15.63
N THR A 94 20.22 -11.72 -15.85
CA THR A 94 19.68 -11.08 -17.06
C THR A 94 18.71 -9.94 -16.76
N ALA A 95 18.55 -9.02 -17.72
CA ALA A 95 17.60 -7.92 -17.67
C ALA A 95 16.15 -8.43 -17.50
N MET A 96 15.43 -7.94 -16.48
CA MET A 96 14.17 -8.57 -16.04
C MET A 96 13.04 -7.60 -15.65
N THR A 97 13.26 -6.29 -15.65
CA THR A 97 12.27 -5.31 -15.17
C THR A 97 11.01 -5.31 -16.04
N TYR A 98 11.19 -5.40 -17.37
CA TYR A 98 10.10 -5.60 -18.33
C TYR A 98 9.33 -6.90 -18.05
N THR A 99 10.05 -8.02 -17.87
CA THR A 99 9.48 -9.34 -17.58
C THR A 99 8.62 -9.34 -16.32
N LEU A 100 9.08 -8.67 -15.25
CA LEU A 100 8.35 -8.54 -13.99
C LEU A 100 7.08 -7.69 -14.12
N PHE A 101 7.12 -6.60 -14.91
CA PHE A 101 5.94 -5.77 -15.15
C PHE A 101 4.89 -6.47 -16.03
N GLU A 102 5.31 -7.17 -17.09
CA GLU A 102 4.39 -7.95 -17.93
C GLU A 102 3.82 -9.15 -17.16
N TYR A 103 4.63 -9.86 -16.36
CA TYR A 103 4.13 -10.91 -15.46
C TYR A 103 3.06 -10.37 -14.50
N ALA A 104 3.31 -9.23 -13.85
CA ALA A 104 2.38 -8.63 -12.89
C ALA A 104 1.06 -8.19 -13.55
N LYS A 105 1.15 -7.69 -14.79
CA LYS A 105 0.03 -7.27 -15.63
C LYS A 105 -0.83 -8.45 -16.07
N ASP A 106 -0.22 -9.51 -16.61
CA ASP A 106 -0.94 -10.68 -17.11
C ASP A 106 -1.53 -11.52 -15.96
N ASN A 107 -0.84 -11.59 -14.82
CA ASN A 107 -1.32 -12.31 -13.64
C ASN A 107 -2.19 -11.46 -12.69
N LYS A 108 -2.55 -10.21 -13.06
CA LYS A 108 -3.30 -9.26 -12.19
C LYS A 108 -4.49 -9.89 -11.47
N GLU A 109 -5.29 -10.67 -12.19
CA GLU A 109 -6.52 -11.26 -11.63
C GLU A 109 -6.25 -12.31 -10.55
N LEU A 110 -5.17 -13.09 -10.69
CA LEU A 110 -4.68 -14.10 -9.73
C LEU A 110 -3.98 -13.43 -8.54
N LEU A 111 -3.12 -12.44 -8.82
CA LEU A 111 -2.39 -11.65 -7.83
C LEU A 111 -3.34 -10.95 -6.85
N MET A 112 -4.50 -10.50 -7.34
CA MET A 112 -5.53 -9.82 -6.55
C MET A 112 -6.79 -10.69 -6.29
N GLU A 113 -6.71 -12.02 -6.47
CA GLU A 113 -7.87 -12.92 -6.29
C GLU A 113 -8.41 -12.90 -4.84
N ASN A 114 -7.49 -12.92 -3.87
CA ASN A 114 -7.83 -13.07 -2.46
C ASN A 114 -7.98 -11.71 -1.72
N GLN A 115 -7.91 -10.59 -2.43
CA GLN A 115 -8.15 -9.26 -1.87
C GLN A 115 -9.66 -9.10 -1.59
N PRO A 116 -10.09 -8.77 -0.36
CA PRO A 116 -11.51 -8.66 -0.04
C PRO A 116 -12.17 -7.55 -0.87
N ALA A 117 -13.31 -7.88 -1.49
CA ALA A 117 -14.06 -6.94 -2.31
C ALA A 117 -14.41 -5.67 -1.52
N TYR A 118 -13.97 -4.50 -2.01
CA TYR A 118 -14.24 -3.23 -1.36
C TYR A 118 -15.72 -2.87 -1.50
N VAL A 119 -16.50 -3.21 -0.47
CA VAL A 119 -17.90 -2.79 -0.35
C VAL A 119 -17.92 -1.31 -0.01
N ALA A 120 -17.89 -0.46 -1.05
CA ALA A 120 -18.07 0.97 -0.91
C ALA A 120 -19.38 1.24 -0.15
N PRO A 121 -19.37 2.07 0.92
CA PRO A 121 -20.57 2.36 1.69
C PRO A 121 -21.52 3.21 0.84
N SER A 122 -22.47 2.54 0.17
CA SER A 122 -23.48 3.19 -0.66
C SER A 122 -24.25 4.22 0.17
N GLY A 123 -24.24 5.48 -0.27
CA GLY A 123 -24.86 6.63 0.39
C GLY A 123 -26.38 6.64 0.32
N GLY A 124 -27.02 5.51 0.63
CA GLY A 124 -28.46 5.27 0.54
C GLY A 124 -29.27 6.00 1.61
N ASN A 125 -29.33 7.33 1.52
CA ASN A 125 -30.32 8.12 2.25
C ASN A 125 -31.73 7.76 1.79
N ASN A 126 -32.46 6.96 2.57
CA ASN A 126 -33.91 6.86 2.47
C ASN A 126 -34.53 6.70 3.87
N ILE A 127 -35.05 7.79 4.39
CA ILE A 127 -35.95 7.79 5.55
C ILE A 127 -37.36 7.57 5.02
N SER A 128 -38.06 6.54 5.51
CA SER A 128 -39.51 6.49 5.42
C SER A 128 -40.08 5.82 6.67
N VAL A 129 -41.03 6.48 7.32
CA VAL A 129 -41.66 6.05 8.58
C VAL A 129 -43.10 5.61 8.27
N GLY A 130 -43.53 4.47 8.80
CA GLY A 130 -44.90 3.99 8.61
C GLY A 130 -45.27 2.77 9.47
N THR A 131 -45.85 3.03 10.65
CA THR A 131 -46.66 2.08 11.43
C THR A 131 -47.96 2.77 11.84
N PRO A 132 -49.09 2.05 11.87
CA PRO A 132 -49.62 1.45 13.12
C PRO A 132 -49.74 -0.09 13.02
N ASP A 133 -49.48 -0.86 14.09
CA ASP A 133 -50.45 -1.34 15.13
C ASP A 133 -51.48 -2.36 14.54
N VAL A 134 -51.68 -3.57 15.08
CA VAL A 134 -52.25 -3.86 16.42
C VAL A 134 -51.81 -5.23 16.99
N VAL A 135 -51.35 -5.23 18.26
CA VAL A 135 -51.48 -6.26 19.34
C VAL A 135 -51.31 -7.76 18.97
N SER A 136 -50.40 -8.57 19.55
CA SER A 136 -49.38 -8.42 20.63
C SER A 136 -48.34 -9.57 20.50
N SER A 137 -47.60 -10.16 21.46
CA SER A 137 -47.54 -10.19 22.95
C SER A 137 -46.16 -10.80 23.36
N SER A 138 -45.61 -10.69 24.58
CA SER A 138 -45.88 -9.91 25.80
C SER A 138 -44.73 -10.12 26.83
N LYS A 139 -44.89 -9.59 28.07
CA LYS A 139 -44.05 -9.79 29.28
C LYS A 139 -42.62 -9.19 29.32
N LYS A 140 -42.53 -8.13 30.14
CA LYS A 140 -41.35 -7.55 30.85
C LYS A 140 -40.39 -6.71 29.97
N LYS A 141 -40.44 -5.37 30.02
CA LYS A 141 -40.05 -4.41 31.09
C LYS A 141 -38.53 -4.15 31.10
N ASP A 142 -38.00 -2.92 31.10
CA ASP A 142 -38.51 -1.56 30.83
C ASP A 142 -37.29 -0.75 30.31
N LYS A 143 -37.36 0.06 29.23
CA LYS A 143 -37.58 1.54 29.25
C LYS A 143 -36.80 2.28 30.36
N LYS A 144 -36.00 3.33 30.11
CA LYS A 144 -35.74 4.20 28.93
C LYS A 144 -34.21 4.56 28.90
N GLU A 145 -33.62 5.54 28.18
CA GLU A 145 -34.14 6.67 27.39
C GLU A 145 -33.23 7.03 26.19
N GLN A 146 -33.81 7.84 25.30
CA GLN A 146 -33.41 8.15 23.95
C GLN A 146 -32.69 9.51 23.89
N LEU A 147 -31.97 9.79 22.80
CA LEU A 147 -31.42 11.11 22.40
C LEU A 147 -30.27 11.70 23.25
N SER A 148 -29.14 11.98 22.60
CA SER A 148 -28.83 13.36 22.19
C SER A 148 -27.62 13.42 21.24
N LYS A 149 -27.62 14.37 20.30
CA LYS A 149 -26.53 14.61 19.33
C LYS A 149 -25.33 15.41 19.91
N THR A 150 -25.30 15.62 21.23
CA THR A 150 -24.56 16.72 21.86
C THR A 150 -23.48 16.27 22.88
N GLN A 151 -22.99 15.03 22.80
CA GLN A 151 -21.81 14.58 23.57
C GLN A 151 -20.51 14.45 22.75
N LYS A 152 -20.54 14.85 21.46
CA LYS A 152 -19.33 15.46 20.88
C LYS A 152 -19.08 16.79 21.63
N ARG A 153 -17.83 17.03 22.08
CA ARG A 153 -17.34 18.28 22.72
C ARG A 153 -17.52 18.47 24.25
N LYS A 154 -17.40 17.42 25.09
CA LYS A 154 -16.91 17.58 26.50
C LYS A 154 -16.54 16.26 27.20
N LEU A 155 -15.31 15.78 26.97
CA LEU A 155 -14.56 14.93 27.91
C LEU A 155 -13.04 15.01 27.63
N ALA A 156 -12.57 16.21 27.30
CA ALA A 156 -11.18 16.57 27.58
C ALA A 156 -11.03 16.81 29.09
N ASP A 157 -9.83 16.62 29.60
CA ASP A 157 -9.46 16.66 31.02
C ASP A 157 -10.13 15.59 31.91
N LYS A 158 -9.54 14.39 31.82
CA LYS A 158 -9.51 13.42 32.92
C LYS A 158 -8.04 13.05 33.15
N THR A 159 -7.26 14.04 33.57
CA THR A 159 -5.82 13.92 33.79
C THR A 159 -5.51 12.88 34.88
N ASP A 160 -5.05 11.70 34.47
CA ASP A 160 -4.57 10.67 35.40
C ASP A 160 -3.04 10.76 35.55
N HIS A 161 -2.59 10.53 36.78
CA HIS A 161 -1.54 11.36 37.39
C HIS A 161 -0.14 10.72 37.30
N ARG A 162 0.15 10.09 36.15
CA ARG A 162 1.45 9.50 35.77
C ARG A 162 1.63 9.64 34.26
N GLY A 163 2.31 10.70 33.82
CA GLY A 163 2.31 11.16 32.43
C GLY A 163 3.15 10.34 31.43
N GLU A 164 2.80 9.08 31.19
CA GLU A 164 3.24 8.32 30.01
C GLU A 164 2.06 7.78 29.21
N LEU A 165 2.17 7.83 27.88
CA LEU A 165 1.28 7.14 26.95
C LEU A 165 1.62 5.63 26.90
N PRO A 166 0.70 4.75 26.47
CA PRO A 166 1.00 3.34 26.24
C PRO A 166 2.21 3.16 25.31
N ARG A 167 3.32 2.65 25.87
CA ARG A 167 4.58 2.44 25.14
C ARG A 167 4.38 1.38 24.04
N GLY A 168 4.83 1.69 22.82
CA GLY A 168 4.83 0.73 21.70
C GLY A 168 4.16 1.18 20.40
N TRP A 169 3.65 2.42 20.30
CA TRP A 169 2.96 2.92 19.08
C TRP A 169 3.75 3.98 18.27
N ASN A 170 5.05 4.09 18.51
CA ASN A 170 5.97 4.78 17.61
C ASN A 170 7.33 4.07 17.65
N TRP A 171 7.82 3.62 16.50
CA TRP A 171 9.15 3.02 16.31
C TRP A 171 10.05 3.88 15.41
N VAL A 172 9.66 5.12 15.15
CA VAL A 172 10.50 6.14 14.49
C VAL A 172 11.47 6.74 15.52
N ASP A 173 12.59 6.06 15.71
CA ASP A 173 13.88 6.67 16.07
C ASP A 173 14.91 6.12 15.05
N VAL A 174 15.45 6.89 14.10
CA VAL A 174 16.26 8.12 14.26
C VAL A 174 17.56 7.85 15.02
N VAL A 175 18.34 6.88 14.54
CA VAL A 175 19.77 6.79 14.88
C VAL A 175 20.54 7.89 14.13
N LYS A 176 20.61 9.09 14.72
CA LYS A 176 21.49 10.20 14.31
C LYS A 176 22.31 10.71 15.50
N HIS A 177 23.43 10.05 15.80
CA HIS A 177 24.40 10.40 16.85
C HIS A 177 25.67 9.55 16.61
N VAL A 178 26.93 9.99 16.74
CA VAL A 178 27.58 11.32 16.96
C VAL A 178 28.93 11.30 16.23
N SER A 179 29.36 12.44 15.68
CA SER A 179 30.77 12.89 15.77
C SER A 179 30.87 14.39 15.53
N ILE A 180 31.14 15.14 16.61
CA ILE A 180 31.42 16.58 16.58
C ILE A 180 32.71 16.84 17.36
N PHE A 181 33.72 17.33 16.65
CA PHE A 181 34.93 17.99 17.17
C PHE A 181 35.19 19.11 16.14
N THR A 182 34.99 20.39 16.47
CA THR A 182 35.94 21.30 17.14
C THR A 182 37.31 21.37 16.44
N LEU A 183 37.91 22.55 16.23
CA LEU A 183 37.66 23.87 16.83
C LEU A 183 38.01 25.01 15.83
N PHE A 184 37.58 26.23 16.15
CA PHE A 184 38.03 27.47 15.52
C PHE A 184 39.52 27.75 15.81
N SER A 185 40.22 28.32 14.83
CA SER A 185 41.04 29.54 15.02
C SER A 185 41.19 30.28 13.69
#